data_AF-A0A350D441-F1
#
_entry.id   AF-A0A350D441-F1
#
_cell.length_a   1.000
_cell.length_b   1.000
_cell.length_c   1.000
_cell.angle_alpha   90.00
_cell.angle_beta   90.00
_cell.angle_gamma   90.00
#
_symmetry.space_group_name_H-M   'P 1'
#
loop_
_entity.id
_entity.type
_entity.pdbx_description
1 polymer ?
#
loop_
_entity_poly.entity_id
_entity_poly.type
_entity_poly.pdbx_seq_one_letter_code
_entity_poly.pdbx_strand_id
1 'polypeptide(L)'
;MKKTLIYIMVIGFTAGLGFFSLAGAQETQRTSQQATTTIPTLTLDNLPPRASYDPGGRRDPFKDLIGKGRVSGPASMEGGRLTIENATLVGIVKTQKAYVAIISGPQQMPYFLKIGDKLADGYIFDINPSQVIFRKTHDRGFPLMRPINVVKEINPEER
;
A
#
# COMPACT_ATOMS: atom_id res chain seq x y z
N MET A 1 -50.24 10.09 -22.19
CA MET A 1 -49.46 9.66 -21.00
C MET A 1 -49.60 8.15 -20.89
N LYS A 2 -48.45 7.45 -20.85
CA LYS A 2 -48.25 6.06 -21.28
C LYS A 2 -48.56 5.09 -20.14
N LYS A 3 -49.65 4.33 -20.24
CA LYS A 3 -49.93 3.16 -19.39
C LYS A 3 -50.74 2.18 -20.23
N THR A 4 -50.09 1.09 -20.67
CA THR A 4 -50.62 -0.22 -21.09
C THR A 4 -49.64 -0.87 -22.05
N LEU A 5 -48.45 -1.17 -21.54
CA LEU A 5 -47.54 -2.14 -22.14
C LEU A 5 -47.80 -3.44 -21.39
N ILE A 6 -48.44 -4.43 -22.01
CA ILE A 6 -48.33 -5.87 -21.75
C ILE A 6 -49.44 -6.60 -22.52
N TYR A 7 -49.00 -7.62 -23.27
CA TYR A 7 -49.76 -8.72 -23.88
C TYR A 7 -50.38 -8.51 -25.26
N ILE A 8 -50.38 -9.59 -26.06
CA ILE A 8 -50.57 -9.70 -27.52
C ILE A 8 -49.21 -9.47 -28.23
N MET A 9 -48.47 -10.44 -28.76
CA MET A 9 -48.89 -11.65 -29.45
C MET A 9 -47.68 -12.59 -29.57
N VAL A 10 -47.72 -13.74 -28.89
CA VAL A 10 -47.06 -14.95 -29.39
C VAL A 10 -47.91 -15.41 -30.59
N ILE A 11 -47.27 -15.86 -31.67
CA ILE A 11 -47.84 -16.45 -32.91
C ILE A 11 -47.87 -15.48 -34.11
N GLY A 12 -47.06 -15.79 -35.12
CA GLY A 12 -46.91 -15.02 -36.36
C GLY A 12 -45.47 -15.14 -36.82
N PHE A 13 -44.97 -16.35 -37.08
CA PHE A 13 -45.15 -17.01 -38.37
C PHE A 13 -44.70 -16.10 -39.52
N THR A 14 -43.78 -16.66 -40.30
CA THR A 14 -43.45 -16.31 -41.68
C THR A 14 -42.52 -15.14 -41.98
N ALA A 15 -41.41 -15.57 -42.59
CA ALA A 15 -40.86 -15.02 -43.81
C ALA A 15 -39.83 -13.91 -43.67
N GLY A 16 -38.61 -14.23 -44.11
CA GLY A 16 -37.77 -13.22 -44.71
C GLY A 16 -36.27 -13.48 -44.58
N LEU A 17 -35.73 -14.14 -45.61
CA LEU A 17 -34.42 -13.85 -46.23
C LEU A 17 -33.17 -14.29 -45.45
N GLY A 18 -32.23 -15.06 -46.01
CA GLY A 18 -32.10 -15.53 -47.38
C GLY A 18 -30.81 -16.33 -47.56
N PHE A 19 -30.83 -17.17 -48.59
CA PHE A 19 -29.72 -17.55 -49.48
C PHE A 19 -28.36 -17.94 -48.86
N PHE A 20 -27.98 -19.22 -48.94
CA PHE A 20 -27.12 -19.75 -50.03
C PHE A 20 -25.79 -18.99 -50.17
N SER A 21 -24.68 -19.58 -49.76
CA SER A 21 -23.92 -20.42 -50.70
C SER A 21 -22.68 -21.07 -50.05
N LEU A 22 -22.33 -22.18 -50.69
CA LEU A 22 -21.34 -23.21 -50.39
C LEU A 22 -20.06 -22.93 -51.19
N ALA A 23 -18.88 -23.19 -50.60
CA ALA A 23 -17.55 -23.49 -51.19
C ALA A 23 -16.46 -22.81 -50.34
N GLY A 24 -15.34 -23.42 -49.94
CA GLY A 24 -14.70 -24.70 -50.23
C GLY A 24 -13.25 -24.63 -49.68
N ALA A 25 -12.57 -25.78 -49.65
CA ALA A 25 -11.17 -26.04 -49.23
C ALA A 25 -10.92 -26.15 -47.71
N GLN A 26 -10.64 -27.33 -47.13
CA GLN A 26 -9.38 -28.11 -47.17
C GLN A 26 -8.16 -27.22 -46.87
N GLU A 27 -7.20 -27.53 -46.01
CA GLU A 27 -6.72 -28.69 -45.24
C GLU A 27 -5.70 -28.06 -44.25
N THR A 28 -5.48 -28.51 -43.02
CA THR A 28 -4.44 -29.52 -42.73
C THR A 28 -4.34 -29.65 -41.20
N GLN A 29 -4.63 -30.84 -40.68
CA GLN A 29 -4.07 -31.34 -39.43
C GLN A 29 -2.60 -31.74 -39.67
N ARG A 30 -1.71 -31.32 -38.77
CA ARG A 30 -0.38 -31.86 -38.39
C ARG A 30 0.32 -30.72 -37.64
N THR A 31 0.72 -30.78 -36.38
CA THR A 31 1.28 -31.88 -35.59
C THR A 31 1.26 -31.42 -34.13
N SER A 32 0.59 -32.15 -33.22
CA SER A 32 0.78 -31.97 -31.79
C SER A 32 2.02 -32.77 -31.36
N GLN A 33 3.19 -32.15 -31.45
CA GLN A 33 4.40 -32.68 -30.82
C GLN A 33 4.22 -32.56 -29.30
N GLN A 34 4.02 -33.71 -28.65
CA GLN A 34 4.24 -33.90 -27.22
C GLN A 34 5.72 -33.60 -26.94
N ALA A 35 6.02 -32.37 -26.52
CA ALA A 35 7.24 -32.10 -25.79
C ALA A 35 7.10 -32.72 -24.40
N THR A 36 7.80 -33.82 -24.17
CA THR A 36 8.03 -34.37 -22.84
C THR A 36 8.92 -33.37 -22.09
N THR A 37 8.33 -32.36 -21.47
CA THR A 37 9.05 -31.49 -20.54
C THR A 37 9.25 -32.27 -19.25
N THR A 38 10.31 -33.08 -19.18
CA THR A 38 10.89 -33.50 -17.89
C THR A 38 11.36 -32.24 -17.18
N ILE A 39 10.53 -31.71 -16.26
CA ILE A 39 10.95 -30.69 -15.30
C ILE A 39 11.87 -31.43 -14.31
N PRO A 40 13.18 -31.15 -14.25
CA PRO A 40 14.01 -31.74 -13.22
C PRO A 40 13.48 -31.29 -11.86
N THR A 41 13.09 -32.23 -11.01
CA THR A 41 12.79 -31.95 -9.60
C THR A 41 14.07 -31.45 -8.94
N LEU A 42 14.14 -30.17 -8.62
CA LEU A 42 15.25 -29.57 -7.90
C LEU A 42 15.21 -30.08 -6.45
N THR A 43 15.98 -31.13 -6.16
CA THR A 43 16.27 -31.56 -4.78
C THR A 43 17.38 -30.69 -4.20
N LEU A 44 17.41 -30.51 -2.87
CA LEU A 44 18.39 -29.64 -2.19
C LEU A 44 19.85 -30.03 -2.52
N ASP A 45 20.08 -31.30 -2.86
CA ASP A 45 21.38 -31.88 -3.19
C ASP A 45 21.85 -31.56 -4.62
N ASN A 46 20.94 -31.17 -5.52
CA ASN A 46 21.22 -30.89 -6.94
C ASN A 46 21.01 -29.41 -7.31
N LEU A 47 20.93 -28.52 -6.31
CA LEU A 47 20.87 -27.09 -6.59
C LEU A 47 22.27 -26.61 -7.04
N PRO A 48 22.41 -25.89 -8.16
CA PRO A 48 23.67 -25.23 -8.48
C PRO A 48 24.09 -24.38 -7.26
N PRO A 49 25.41 -24.29 -6.95
CA PRO A 49 25.89 -23.53 -5.80
C PRO A 49 25.23 -22.15 -5.83
N ARG A 50 24.53 -21.78 -4.75
CA ARG A 50 23.94 -20.46 -4.65
C ARG A 50 25.04 -19.46 -4.93
N ALA A 51 24.89 -18.65 -5.99
CA ALA A 51 25.88 -17.66 -6.37
C ALA A 51 26.14 -16.77 -5.15
N SER A 52 27.28 -17.00 -4.51
CA SER A 52 27.71 -16.26 -3.33
C SER A 52 28.64 -15.17 -3.82
N TYR A 53 28.26 -13.93 -3.56
CA TYR A 53 29.05 -12.77 -3.96
C TYR A 53 30.19 -12.57 -2.97
N ASP A 54 31.44 -12.67 -3.45
CA ASP A 54 32.63 -12.31 -2.67
C ASP A 54 33.05 -10.88 -3.02
N PRO A 55 32.90 -9.91 -2.10
CA PRO A 55 33.26 -8.53 -2.36
C PRO A 55 34.79 -8.29 -2.36
N GLY A 56 35.63 -9.29 -2.07
CA GLY A 56 37.08 -9.18 -2.20
C GLY A 56 37.70 -8.04 -1.38
N GLY A 57 37.16 -7.79 -0.18
CA GLY A 57 37.58 -6.70 0.70
C GLY A 57 37.06 -5.30 0.33
N ARG A 58 36.28 -5.16 -0.75
CA ARG A 58 35.57 -3.92 -1.10
C ARG A 58 34.22 -3.85 -0.38
N ARG A 59 33.65 -2.65 -0.31
CA ARG A 59 32.29 -2.45 0.22
C ARG A 59 31.28 -2.82 -0.87
N ASP A 60 30.48 -3.85 -0.60
CA ASP A 60 29.46 -4.35 -1.51
C ASP A 60 28.42 -3.26 -1.83
N PRO A 61 28.21 -2.89 -3.11
CA PRO A 61 27.24 -1.86 -3.50
C PRO A 61 25.79 -2.25 -3.22
N PHE A 62 25.50 -3.54 -2.99
CA PHE A 62 24.17 -4.05 -2.66
C PHE A 62 23.95 -4.22 -1.17
N LYS A 63 24.99 -3.99 -0.36
CA LYS A 63 24.89 -3.99 1.10
C LYS A 63 24.54 -2.60 1.57
N ASP A 64 23.40 -2.49 2.24
CA ASP A 64 22.91 -1.23 2.79
C ASP A 64 24.00 -0.47 3.56
N LEU A 65 24.05 0.85 3.34
CA LEU A 65 25.05 1.71 3.96
C LEU A 65 24.92 1.72 5.49
N ILE A 66 23.70 1.60 5.98
CA ILE A 66 23.29 1.57 7.38
C ILE A 66 23.10 0.10 7.72
N GLY A 67 23.85 -0.42 8.69
CA GLY A 67 23.79 -1.83 9.06
C GLY A 67 22.37 -2.29 9.46
N LYS A 68 22.20 -3.61 9.70
CA LYS A 68 20.93 -4.24 10.11
C LYS A 68 20.30 -3.72 11.43
N GLY A 69 20.81 -2.64 12.00
CA GLY A 69 20.18 -1.90 13.09
C GLY A 69 19.32 -0.77 12.53
N ARG A 70 18.01 -1.04 12.43
CA ARG A 70 16.91 -0.06 12.33
C ARG A 70 17.23 1.19 11.50
N VAL A 71 16.81 1.19 10.24
CA VAL A 71 16.58 2.42 9.49
C VAL A 71 15.43 3.17 10.17
N SER A 72 15.78 3.96 11.17
CA SER A 72 15.03 5.14 11.61
C SER A 72 15.91 6.36 11.28
N GLY A 73 16.46 6.37 10.06
CA GLY A 73 16.99 7.58 9.44
C GLY A 73 15.80 8.35 8.85
N PRO A 74 15.76 9.69 8.95
CA PRO A 74 14.64 10.47 8.42
C PRO A 74 14.54 10.22 6.92
N ALA A 75 13.37 9.75 6.46
CA ALA A 75 13.02 9.77 5.06
C ALA A 75 13.29 11.19 4.52
N SER A 76 13.96 11.26 3.36
CA SER A 76 14.39 12.43 2.60
C SER A 76 14.12 13.81 3.23
N MET A 77 15.21 14.52 3.54
CA MET A 77 15.26 15.91 4.00
C MET A 77 14.73 16.94 2.99
N GLU A 78 14.17 16.50 1.87
CA GLU A 78 13.61 17.35 0.81
C GLU A 78 12.17 17.77 1.09
N GLY A 79 11.46 17.02 1.94
CA GLY A 79 10.19 17.44 2.52
C GLY A 79 10.34 17.57 4.02
N GLY A 80 9.93 18.72 4.57
CA GLY A 80 10.11 19.04 5.99
C GLY A 80 9.74 17.89 6.93
N ARG A 81 10.52 17.73 8.01
CA ARG A 81 10.30 16.69 9.02
C ARG A 81 8.92 16.88 9.67
N LEU A 82 8.25 15.77 10.00
CA LEU A 82 7.01 15.81 10.78
C LEU A 82 7.31 16.23 12.22
N THR A 83 6.71 17.33 12.64
CA THR A 83 6.87 18.01 13.93
C THR A 83 5.47 18.16 14.53
N ILE A 84 5.32 18.22 15.86
CA ILE A 84 4.01 18.36 16.51
C ILE A 84 3.29 19.65 16.04
N GLU A 85 4.04 20.70 15.69
CA GLU A 85 3.49 21.97 15.20
C GLU A 85 2.88 21.88 13.79
N ASN A 86 3.53 21.13 12.89
CA ASN A 86 3.06 20.96 11.50
C ASN A 86 2.20 19.70 11.30
N ALA A 87 1.92 18.98 12.38
CA ALA A 87 1.04 17.82 12.41
C ALA A 87 -0.42 18.27 12.52
N THR A 88 -1.19 18.02 11.47
CA THR A 88 -2.65 18.19 11.47
C THR A 88 -3.32 16.84 11.68
N LEU A 89 -4.12 16.72 12.74
CA LEU A 89 -4.87 15.49 13.02
C LEU A 89 -6.03 15.38 12.02
N VAL A 90 -5.99 14.34 11.17
CA VAL A 90 -7.04 14.07 10.17
C VAL A 90 -8.07 13.11 10.74
N GLY A 91 -7.62 12.10 11.48
CA GLY A 91 -8.49 11.00 11.87
C GLY A 91 -7.93 10.17 13.01
N ILE A 92 -8.81 9.45 13.70
CA ILE A 92 -8.43 8.42 14.68
C ILE A 92 -9.20 7.15 14.34
N VAL A 93 -8.47 6.06 14.14
CA VAL A 93 -9.04 4.75 13.79
C VAL A 93 -8.81 3.78 14.92
N LYS A 94 -9.87 3.07 15.33
CA LYS A 94 -9.77 1.97 16.29
C LYS A 94 -9.41 0.69 15.55
N THR A 95 -8.28 0.08 15.92
CA THR A 95 -7.93 -1.28 15.47
C THR A 95 -8.23 -2.30 16.57
N GLN A 96 -8.08 -3.59 16.27
CA GLN A 96 -8.28 -4.66 17.27
C GLN A 96 -7.36 -4.52 18.49
N LYS A 97 -6.16 -3.93 18.31
CA LYS A 97 -5.13 -3.84 19.35
C LYS A 97 -5.08 -2.47 20.02
N ALA A 98 -5.21 -1.39 19.24
CA ALA A 98 -5.01 -0.02 19.72
C ALA A 98 -5.65 1.02 18.79
N TYR A 99 -5.73 2.27 19.25
CA TYR A 99 -6.03 3.40 18.39
C TYR A 99 -4.81 3.78 17.52
N VAL A 100 -5.09 4.25 16.31
CA VAL A 100 -4.10 4.74 15.34
C VAL A 100 -4.52 6.14 14.92
N ALA A 101 -3.62 7.11 15.07
CA ALA A 101 -3.82 8.47 14.61
C ALA A 101 -3.42 8.59 13.14
N ILE A 102 -4.26 9.24 12.35
CA ILE A 102 -3.98 9.65 10.96
C ILE A 102 -3.62 11.12 11.00
N ILE A 103 -2.38 11.44 10.63
CA ILE A 103 -1.85 12.81 10.67
C ILE A 103 -1.43 13.24 9.28
N SER A 104 -1.82 14.43 8.86
CA SER A 104 -1.27 15.07 7.66
C SER A 104 -0.07 15.93 8.06
N GLY A 105 1.03 15.77 7.33
CA GLY A 105 2.24 16.58 7.48
C GLY A 105 2.44 17.57 6.33
N PRO A 106 3.58 18.28 6.29
CA PRO A 106 3.86 19.29 5.26
C PRO A 106 3.96 18.70 3.84
N GLN A 107 4.22 17.40 3.72
CA GLN A 107 4.33 16.70 2.43
C GLN A 107 2.97 16.23 1.88
N GLN A 108 1.84 16.63 2.49
CA GLN A 108 0.47 16.20 2.14
C GLN A 108 0.21 14.68 2.15
N MET A 109 1.21 13.88 2.54
CA MET A 109 1.10 12.44 2.72
C MET A 109 0.63 12.14 4.16
N PRO A 110 -0.38 11.27 4.33
CA PRO A 110 -0.86 10.88 5.65
C PRO A 110 0.12 9.93 6.34
N TYR A 111 0.33 10.14 7.63
CA TYR A 111 1.08 9.30 8.54
C TYR A 111 0.14 8.53 9.46
N PHE A 112 0.38 7.23 9.62
CA PHE A 112 -0.35 6.37 10.55
C PHE A 112 0.50 6.13 11.80
N LEU A 113 0.18 6.83 12.87
CA LEU A 113 0.99 6.81 14.08
C LEU A 113 0.29 6.09 15.23
N LYS A 114 1.07 5.37 16.03
CA LYS A 114 0.68 4.64 17.22
C LYS A 114 1.27 5.32 18.46
N ILE A 115 0.79 4.90 19.63
CA ILE A 115 1.36 5.32 20.91
C ILE A 115 2.85 4.95 20.95
N GLY A 116 3.70 5.91 21.30
CA GLY A 116 5.16 5.77 21.35
C GLY A 116 5.89 6.15 20.07
N ASP A 117 5.19 6.40 18.96
CA ASP A 117 5.84 6.83 17.71
C ASP A 117 6.46 8.22 17.87
N LYS A 118 7.63 8.40 17.26
CA LYS A 118 8.46 9.60 17.39
C LYS A 118 8.21 10.59 16.26
N LEU A 119 8.15 11.86 16.62
CA LEU A 119 8.19 13.01 15.74
C LEU A 119 9.53 13.73 15.90
N ALA A 120 9.78 14.78 15.10
CA ALA A 120 11.04 15.52 15.16
C ALA A 120 11.31 16.19 16.51
N ASP A 121 10.25 16.64 17.20
CA ASP A 121 10.30 17.43 18.44
C ASP A 121 9.71 16.70 19.65
N GLY A 122 9.21 15.47 19.47
CA GLY A 122 8.52 14.73 20.53
C GLY A 122 8.05 13.35 20.13
N TYR A 123 7.03 12.86 20.80
CA TYR A 123 6.42 11.55 20.53
C TYR A 123 4.95 11.52 20.93
N ILE A 124 4.22 10.50 20.47
CA ILE A 124 2.84 10.27 20.89
C ILE A 124 2.81 9.65 22.27
N PHE A 125 2.20 10.35 23.23
CA PHE A 125 2.03 9.88 24.59
C PHE A 125 0.81 8.96 24.71
N ASP A 126 -0.32 9.37 24.14
CA ASP A 126 -1.57 8.61 24.19
C ASP A 126 -2.52 8.97 23.04
N ILE A 127 -3.42 8.06 22.69
CA ILE A 127 -4.44 8.24 21.64
C ILE A 127 -5.81 7.84 22.19
N ASN A 128 -6.69 8.84 22.30
CA ASN A 128 -8.07 8.69 22.71
C ASN A 128 -9.01 8.75 21.49
N PRO A 129 -10.30 8.37 21.62
CA PRO A 129 -11.23 8.40 20.49
C PRO A 129 -11.43 9.78 19.86
N SER A 130 -11.29 10.86 20.64
CA SER A 130 -11.52 12.23 20.22
C SER A 130 -10.24 13.07 20.08
N GLN A 131 -9.12 12.61 20.63
CA GLN A 131 -7.92 13.44 20.74
C GLN A 131 -6.64 12.61 20.78
N VAL A 132 -5.55 13.22 20.30
CA VAL A 132 -4.20 12.68 20.38
C VAL A 132 -3.37 13.56 21.31
N ILE A 133 -2.68 12.94 22.27
CA ILE A 133 -1.81 13.61 23.21
C ILE A 133 -0.36 13.39 22.78
N PHE A 134 0.30 14.47 22.43
CA PHE A 134 1.72 14.49 22.10
C PHE A 134 2.52 14.97 23.30
N ARG A 135 3.75 14.50 23.42
CA ARG A 135 4.71 14.99 24.41
C ARG A 135 5.90 15.62 23.70
N LYS A 136 5.95 16.95 23.73
CA LYS A 136 7.02 17.77 23.16
C LYS A 136 8.23 17.72 24.09
N THR A 137 9.38 17.36 23.53
CA THR A 137 10.64 17.16 24.26
C THR A 137 11.73 18.12 23.78
N HIS A 138 11.64 18.58 22.54
CA HIS A 138 12.55 19.56 21.97
C HIS A 138 11.74 20.73 21.47
N ASP A 139 12.32 21.92 21.52
CA ASP A 139 11.78 23.10 20.89
C ASP A 139 12.88 23.80 20.11
N ARG A 140 12.66 24.01 18.81
CA ARG A 140 13.63 24.62 17.89
C ARG A 140 15.06 24.05 17.99
N GLY A 141 15.17 22.74 18.21
CA GLY A 141 16.45 22.02 18.33
C GLY A 141 17.05 21.97 19.73
N PHE A 142 16.49 22.67 20.71
CA PHE A 142 16.94 22.61 22.10
C PHE A 142 16.07 21.66 22.93
N PRO A 143 16.66 20.84 23.81
CA PRO A 143 15.88 19.99 24.70
C PRO A 143 15.15 20.85 25.74
N LEU A 144 13.87 20.53 25.96
CA LEU A 144 13.08 21.14 27.02
C LEU A 144 13.45 20.51 28.37
N MET A 145 13.60 21.35 29.40
CA MET A 145 13.90 20.89 30.76
C MET A 145 12.80 19.98 31.33
N ARG A 146 11.55 20.24 30.93
CA ARG A 146 10.40 19.39 31.21
C ARG A 146 9.59 19.19 29.93
N PRO A 147 9.19 17.96 29.57
CA PRO A 147 8.34 17.74 28.42
C PRO A 147 6.96 18.37 28.59
N ILE A 148 6.42 18.93 27.52
CA ILE A 148 5.10 19.59 27.50
C ILE A 148 4.10 18.70 26.77
N ASN A 149 2.90 18.55 27.33
CA ASN A 149 1.82 17.84 26.66
C ASN A 149 1.08 18.79 25.71
N VAL A 150 0.95 18.39 24.44
CA VAL A 150 0.22 19.11 23.41
C VAL A 150 -0.94 18.22 22.97
N VAL A 151 -2.17 18.70 23.14
CA VAL A 151 -3.38 17.95 22.78
C VAL A 151 -3.86 18.44 21.41
N LYS A 152 -4.15 17.51 20.52
CA LYS A 152 -4.82 17.78 19.24
C LYS A 152 -6.15 17.04 19.23
N GLU A 153 -7.23 17.78 19.14
CA GLU A 153 -8.59 17.25 19.06
C GLU A 153 -8.99 17.04 17.61
N ILE A 154 -9.81 16.02 17.36
CA ILE A 154 -10.42 15.80 16.05
C ILE A 154 -11.63 16.72 15.91
N ASN A 155 -11.66 17.53 14.85
CA ASN A 155 -12.81 18.38 14.58
C ASN A 155 -13.94 17.51 13.98
N PRO A 156 -15.07 17.31 14.67
CA PRO A 156 -16.13 16.42 14.18
C PRO A 156 -16.89 16.99 12.97
N GLU A 157 -16.83 18.30 12.76
CA GLU A 157 -17.61 19.03 11.74
C GLU A 157 -17.11 18.80 10.29
N GLU A 158 -15.91 18.24 10.11
CA GLU A 158 -15.30 17.99 8.79
C GLU A 158 -15.61 16.59 8.23
N ARG A 159 -16.60 15.89 8.79
CA ARG A 159 -16.95 14.50 8.46
C ARG A 159 -18.03 14.35 7.39
#